data_AF-A0A0K1EAI5-F1
#
_entry.id   AF-A0A0K1EAI5-F1
#
_cell.length_a   1.000
_cell.length_b   1.000
_cell.length_c   1.000
_cell.angle_alpha   90.00
_cell.angle_beta   90.00
_cell.angle_gamma   90.00
#
_symmetry.space_group_name_H-M   'P 1'
#
loop_
_entity.id
_entity.type
_entity.pdbx_description
1 polymer ?
#
loop_
_entity_poly.entity_id
_entity_poly.type
_entity_poly.pdbx_seq_one_letter_code
_entity_poly.pdbx_strand_id
1 'polypeptide(L)'
;MALAEAGAKIRRILGVEVRRYSSAAMKAIHPWGGLVVSALCAALFVACGDGDGPEEQPPPVFSSGSTCPPDSTLTWESFGQGFMETYCMSCHSSSLSGSARKGAPVEHDYDTLEASREAGAEHIDRTTAAGPARVNRRMPPVYPEPSEDERRMLGEWLACGMP
;
A
#
# COMPACT_ATOMS: atom_id res chain seq x y z
N MET A 1 -1.78 -39.14 -31.77
CA MET A 1 -0.76 -39.65 -30.83
C MET A 1 0.02 -38.46 -30.29
N ALA A 2 0.21 -38.42 -28.97
CA ALA A 2 1.22 -37.64 -28.25
C ALA A 2 0.95 -36.17 -27.84
N LEU A 3 -0.18 -35.85 -27.19
CA LEU A 3 -0.27 -34.68 -26.26
C LEU A 3 -1.35 -34.89 -25.17
N ALA A 4 -1.27 -35.96 -24.36
CA ALA A 4 -2.21 -36.15 -23.23
C ALA A 4 -1.64 -36.83 -21.97
N GLU A 5 -0.33 -37.09 -21.86
CA GLU A 5 0.20 -37.98 -20.81
C GLU A 5 1.13 -37.33 -19.76
N ALA A 6 1.28 -36.01 -19.74
CA ALA A 6 2.26 -35.36 -18.84
C ALA A 6 1.68 -34.72 -17.55
N GLY A 7 0.38 -34.82 -17.28
CA GLY A 7 -0.26 -34.11 -16.15
C GLY A 7 -0.40 -34.89 -14.83
N ALA A 8 -0.17 -36.20 -14.82
CA ALA A 8 -0.61 -37.07 -13.72
C ALA A 8 0.46 -37.45 -12.69
N LYS A 9 1.74 -37.04 -12.86
CA LYS A 9 2.86 -37.60 -12.08
C LYS A 9 3.44 -36.72 -10.96
N ILE A 10 2.95 -35.50 -10.77
CA ILE A 10 3.49 -34.55 -9.76
C ILE A 10 2.45 -34.22 -8.69
N ARG A 11 1.80 -35.24 -8.10
CA ARG A 11 0.95 -35.09 -6.89
C ARG A 11 1.29 -36.07 -5.77
N ARG A 12 2.49 -36.67 -5.79
CA ARG A 12 2.87 -37.76 -4.86
C ARG A 12 3.96 -37.41 -3.85
N ILE A 13 4.41 -36.15 -3.76
CA ILE A 13 5.56 -35.77 -2.90
C ILE A 13 5.18 -34.87 -1.71
N LEU A 14 4.01 -34.21 -1.71
CA LEU A 14 3.58 -33.38 -0.58
C LEU A 14 2.38 -34.03 0.08
N GLY A 15 2.58 -34.59 1.27
CA GLY A 15 1.56 -35.23 2.12
C GLY A 15 0.49 -34.26 2.62
N VAL A 16 -0.25 -33.65 1.71
CA VAL A 16 -1.40 -32.78 2.01
C VAL A 16 -2.65 -33.66 1.98
N GLU A 17 -3.00 -34.23 3.14
CA GLU A 17 -4.31 -34.83 3.33
C GLU A 17 -5.39 -33.73 3.26
N VAL A 18 -6.13 -33.69 2.16
CA VAL A 18 -7.33 -32.86 2.05
C VAL A 18 -8.43 -33.54 2.86
N ARG A 19 -8.65 -33.07 4.09
CA ARG A 19 -9.70 -33.55 4.99
C ARG A 19 -11.08 -33.23 4.37
N ARG A 20 -11.74 -34.25 3.84
CA ARG A 20 -13.13 -34.17 3.36
C ARG A 20 -14.06 -33.98 4.57
N TYR A 21 -14.68 -32.81 4.68
CA TYR A 21 -15.79 -32.61 5.60
C TYR A 21 -17.02 -33.35 5.06
N SER A 22 -17.43 -34.39 5.79
CA SER A 22 -18.67 -35.14 5.54
C SER A 22 -19.86 -34.32 6.02
N SER A 23 -20.76 -33.97 5.11
CA SER A 23 -22.04 -33.34 5.42
C SER A 23 -23.00 -34.37 6.02
N ALA A 24 -23.21 -34.30 7.33
CA ALA A 24 -24.20 -35.13 8.01
C ALA A 24 -25.63 -34.67 7.66
N ALA A 25 -26.36 -35.59 7.04
CA ALA A 25 -27.81 -35.78 6.97
C ALA A 25 -28.71 -34.72 7.63
N MET A 26 -29.37 -33.91 6.80
CA MET A 26 -30.58 -33.18 7.18
C MET A 26 -31.75 -34.17 7.31
N LYS A 27 -32.35 -34.21 8.49
CA LYS A 27 -33.53 -35.02 8.82
C LYS A 27 -34.79 -34.48 8.13
N ALA A 28 -35.59 -35.42 7.64
CA ALA A 28 -36.87 -35.22 6.98
C ALA A 28 -37.92 -34.52 7.87
N ILE A 29 -38.73 -33.67 7.24
CA ILE A 29 -39.87 -32.98 7.84
C ILE A 29 -41.15 -33.62 7.31
N HIS A 30 -42.00 -34.12 8.22
CA HIS A 30 -43.32 -34.66 7.92
C HIS A 30 -44.37 -33.54 7.78
N PRO A 31 -45.42 -33.74 6.96
CA PRO A 31 -46.55 -32.82 6.85
C PRO A 31 -47.67 -33.23 7.80
N TRP A 32 -48.44 -32.26 8.32
CA TRP A 32 -49.91 -32.29 8.56
C TRP A 32 -50.34 -31.30 9.65
N GLY A 33 -51.21 -30.36 9.27
CA GLY A 33 -52.46 -30.09 9.99
C GLY A 33 -52.49 -29.00 11.08
N GLY A 34 -53.24 -27.93 10.79
CA GLY A 34 -54.04 -27.17 11.77
C GLY A 34 -53.32 -25.96 12.39
N LEU A 35 -53.63 -24.74 11.98
CA LEU A 35 -54.68 -23.85 12.51
C LEU A 35 -54.36 -23.27 13.91
N VAL A 36 -54.63 -21.97 14.03
CA VAL A 36 -54.98 -21.20 15.25
C VAL A 36 -53.91 -20.23 15.80
N VAL A 37 -54.05 -18.96 15.36
CA VAL A 37 -54.23 -17.73 16.17
C VAL A 37 -53.07 -17.19 17.04
N SER A 38 -53.00 -15.85 17.01
CA SER A 38 -52.36 -14.92 17.95
C SER A 38 -50.86 -14.71 17.76
N ALA A 39 -50.46 -13.58 17.18
CA ALA A 39 -50.36 -12.26 17.82
C ALA A 39 -49.04 -12.10 18.58
N LEU A 40 -48.42 -10.92 18.38
CA LEU A 40 -47.27 -10.38 19.10
C LEU A 40 -45.88 -10.91 18.67
N CYS A 41 -45.31 -10.29 17.64
CA CYS A 41 -43.85 -10.18 17.48
C CYS A 41 -43.50 -8.77 17.04
N ALA A 42 -43.62 -7.82 17.96
CA ALA A 42 -43.06 -6.49 17.81
C ALA A 42 -41.57 -6.54 18.20
N ALA A 43 -40.74 -6.08 17.26
CA ALA A 43 -39.44 -5.43 17.46
C ALA A 43 -38.35 -6.18 18.24
N LEU A 44 -37.56 -6.99 17.53
CA LEU A 44 -36.14 -7.19 17.81
C LEU A 44 -35.37 -7.22 16.48
N PHE A 45 -35.20 -6.06 15.85
CA PHE A 45 -34.10 -5.89 14.90
C PHE A 45 -32.82 -5.78 15.73
N VAL A 46 -32.15 -6.93 15.89
CA VAL A 46 -30.74 -7.01 16.24
C VAL A 46 -29.97 -6.19 15.20
N ALA A 47 -29.55 -4.99 15.60
CA ALA A 47 -28.59 -4.20 14.86
C ALA A 47 -27.20 -4.82 15.08
N CYS A 48 -26.73 -5.63 14.13
CA CYS A 48 -25.30 -5.90 13.99
C CYS A 48 -24.67 -4.61 13.44
N GLY A 49 -24.17 -3.76 14.34
CA GLY A 49 -23.22 -2.72 13.97
C GLY A 49 -21.86 -3.38 13.83
N ASP A 50 -21.46 -3.72 12.60
CA ASP A 50 -20.06 -3.95 12.29
C ASP A 50 -19.29 -2.67 12.66
N GLY A 51 -18.26 -2.84 13.49
CA GLY A 51 -17.53 -1.74 14.10
C GLY A 51 -16.65 -1.01 13.08
N ASP A 52 -17.25 -0.13 12.30
CA ASP A 52 -16.56 0.96 11.63
C ASP A 52 -16.28 2.04 12.69
N GLY A 53 -15.18 1.87 13.44
CA GLY A 53 -14.61 2.99 14.18
C GLY A 53 -14.34 4.14 13.20
N PRO A 54 -14.45 5.42 13.62
CA PRO A 54 -14.14 6.53 12.75
C PRO A 54 -12.72 6.33 12.22
N GLU A 55 -12.59 6.08 10.92
CA GLU A 55 -11.32 6.09 10.23
C GLU A 55 -10.74 7.49 10.45
N GLU A 56 -9.78 7.58 11.38
CA GLU A 56 -9.11 8.82 11.70
C GLU A 56 -8.35 9.24 10.46
N GLN A 57 -8.98 10.10 9.65
CA GLN A 57 -8.39 10.56 8.40
C GLN A 57 -7.05 11.19 8.75
N PRO A 58 -5.93 10.67 8.21
CA PRO A 58 -4.63 11.25 8.51
C PRO A 58 -4.66 12.73 8.16
N PRO A 59 -3.97 13.59 8.93
CA PRO A 59 -3.99 15.02 8.67
C PRO A 59 -3.62 15.29 7.21
N PRO A 60 -4.26 16.28 6.56
CA PRO A 60 -3.99 16.58 5.17
C PRO A 60 -2.50 16.84 4.97
N VAL A 61 -1.88 16.06 4.07
CA VAL A 61 -0.48 16.27 3.68
C VAL A 61 -0.44 17.37 2.63
N PHE A 62 0.15 18.50 2.99
CA PHE A 62 0.27 19.66 2.11
C PHE A 62 1.65 19.71 1.44
N SER A 63 1.70 20.32 0.27
CA SER A 63 2.96 20.55 -0.47
C SER A 63 3.91 21.45 0.33
N SER A 64 5.21 21.29 0.09
CA SER A 64 6.26 22.15 0.66
C SER A 64 6.18 23.60 0.17
N GLY A 65 5.53 23.82 -0.98
CA GLY A 65 5.44 25.12 -1.66
C GLY A 65 6.73 25.52 -2.39
N SER A 66 7.65 24.57 -2.63
CA SER A 66 8.89 24.82 -3.36
C SER A 66 8.62 25.22 -4.81
N THR A 67 9.50 26.06 -5.35
CA THR A 67 9.46 26.52 -6.75
C THR A 67 10.82 26.28 -7.38
N CYS A 68 10.86 26.00 -8.69
CA CYS A 68 12.13 25.86 -9.41
C CYS A 68 12.80 27.23 -9.60
N PRO A 69 13.97 27.49 -9.00
CA PRO A 69 14.74 28.69 -9.31
C PRO A 69 15.36 28.56 -10.71
N PRO A 70 15.48 29.67 -11.46
CA PRO A 70 15.94 29.65 -12.86
C PRO A 70 17.40 29.20 -13.01
N ASP A 71 18.18 29.26 -11.93
CA ASP A 71 19.59 28.89 -11.84
C ASP A 71 19.82 27.59 -11.07
N SER A 72 18.78 26.78 -10.85
CA SER A 72 18.94 25.45 -10.24
C SER A 72 19.94 24.61 -11.03
N THR A 73 20.88 24.00 -10.31
CA THR A 73 21.89 23.09 -10.88
C THR A 73 21.70 21.64 -10.43
N LEU A 74 20.62 21.34 -9.71
CA LEU A 74 20.34 20.00 -9.22
C LEU A 74 19.87 19.12 -10.38
N THR A 75 20.51 17.97 -10.56
CA THR A 75 20.12 16.95 -11.53
C THR A 75 19.97 15.61 -10.82
N TRP A 76 19.47 14.60 -11.54
CA TRP A 76 19.52 13.22 -11.07
C TRP A 76 20.94 12.81 -10.66
N GLU A 77 21.94 13.04 -11.50
CA GLU A 77 23.33 12.63 -11.25
C GLU A 77 24.01 13.44 -10.15
N SER A 78 23.72 14.74 -10.05
CA SER A 78 24.37 15.61 -9.05
C SER A 78 23.72 15.53 -7.66
N PHE A 79 22.45 15.14 -7.58
CA PHE A 79 21.68 15.14 -6.34
C PHE A 79 20.66 13.99 -6.23
N GLY A 80 19.74 13.89 -7.20
CA GLY A 80 18.54 13.06 -7.08
C GLY A 80 18.85 11.60 -6.75
N GLN A 81 19.78 10.99 -7.49
CA GLN A 81 20.18 9.60 -7.30
C GLN A 81 20.70 9.33 -5.89
N GLY A 82 21.66 10.14 -5.43
CA GLY A 82 22.24 9.98 -4.10
C GLY A 82 21.22 10.15 -2.98
N PHE A 83 20.27 11.09 -3.14
CA PHE A 83 19.19 11.27 -2.17
C PHE A 83 18.26 10.05 -2.12
N MET A 84 17.83 9.53 -3.28
CA MET A 84 16.95 8.36 -3.34
C MET A 84 17.62 7.10 -2.78
N GLU A 85 18.87 6.85 -3.14
CA GLU A 85 19.65 5.72 -2.64
C GLU A 85 19.82 5.77 -1.12
N THR A 86 20.15 6.93 -0.58
CA THR A 86 20.42 7.11 0.85
C THR A 86 19.17 6.97 1.69
N TYR A 87 18.06 7.57 1.25
CA TYR A 87 16.89 7.80 2.11
C TYR A 87 15.65 6.99 1.74
N CYS A 88 15.50 6.61 0.47
CA CYS A 88 14.24 6.05 -0.03
C CYS A 88 14.35 4.54 -0.31
N MET A 89 15.43 4.10 -0.97
CA MET A 89 15.54 2.76 -1.55
C MET A 89 15.62 1.61 -0.53
N SER A 90 15.91 1.89 0.75
CA SER A 90 15.88 0.85 1.80
C SER A 90 14.49 0.26 2.07
N CYS A 91 13.43 0.92 1.57
CA CYS A 91 12.05 0.45 1.59
C CYS A 91 11.43 0.42 0.18
N HIS A 92 11.84 1.36 -0.68
CA HIS A 92 11.24 1.67 -1.99
C HIS A 92 12.14 1.27 -3.18
N SER A 93 12.88 0.17 -3.08
CA SER A 93 13.56 -0.41 -4.24
C SER A 93 12.70 -1.50 -4.87
N SER A 94 12.64 -1.53 -6.19
CA SER A 94 11.98 -2.58 -7.00
C SER A 94 12.56 -3.97 -6.75
N SER A 95 13.78 -4.07 -6.21
CA SER A 95 14.38 -5.34 -5.78
C SER A 95 13.76 -5.92 -4.50
N LEU A 96 13.05 -5.10 -3.71
CA LEU A 96 12.43 -5.49 -2.46
C LEU A 96 11.00 -6.00 -2.68
N SER A 97 10.66 -7.08 -1.97
CA SER A 97 9.32 -7.67 -1.98
C SER A 97 8.88 -8.12 -0.58
N GLY A 98 7.56 -8.30 -0.40
CA GLY A 98 6.98 -8.76 0.85
C GLY A 98 7.37 -7.89 2.05
N SER A 99 7.78 -8.54 3.15
CA SER A 99 8.18 -7.85 4.38
C SER A 99 9.42 -6.96 4.23
N ALA A 100 10.27 -7.20 3.22
CA ALA A 100 11.46 -6.39 2.98
C ALA A 100 11.13 -4.93 2.59
N ARG A 101 9.95 -4.69 2.01
CA ARG A 101 9.47 -3.34 1.67
C ARG A 101 9.03 -2.52 2.89
N LYS A 102 8.90 -3.14 4.07
CA LYS A 102 8.44 -2.48 5.30
C LYS A 102 7.10 -1.72 5.14
N GLY A 103 6.23 -2.25 4.28
CA GLY A 103 4.94 -1.64 3.95
C GLY A 103 4.97 -0.62 2.80
N ALA A 104 6.11 -0.36 2.17
CA ALA A 104 6.19 0.49 0.98
C ALA A 104 5.41 -0.14 -0.20
N PRO A 105 4.54 0.61 -0.89
CA PRO A 105 3.80 0.12 -2.04
C PRO A 105 4.72 -0.23 -3.22
N VAL A 106 4.34 -1.20 -4.04
CA VAL A 106 5.17 -1.72 -5.16
C VAL A 106 5.29 -0.74 -6.33
N GLU A 107 4.39 0.22 -6.42
CA GLU A 107 4.34 1.24 -7.46
C GLU A 107 5.09 2.54 -7.10
N HIS A 108 5.73 2.57 -5.93
CA HIS A 108 6.57 3.68 -5.48
C HIS A 108 8.02 3.22 -5.39
N ASP A 109 8.61 2.88 -6.52
CA ASP A 109 10.02 2.51 -6.63
C ASP A 109 10.87 3.72 -7.07
N TYR A 110 12.07 3.86 -6.49
CA TYR A 110 12.95 5.02 -6.73
C TYR A 110 14.36 4.63 -7.24
N ASP A 111 14.50 3.44 -7.84
CA ASP A 111 15.79 2.94 -8.33
C ASP A 111 16.33 3.74 -9.52
N THR A 112 15.45 4.38 -10.30
CA THR A 112 15.83 5.19 -11.47
C THR A 112 15.09 6.52 -11.49
N LEU A 113 15.56 7.44 -12.34
CA LEU A 113 14.90 8.72 -12.58
C LEU A 113 13.48 8.51 -13.15
N GLU A 114 13.34 7.62 -14.12
CA GLU A 114 12.04 7.29 -14.73
C GLU A 114 11.07 6.73 -13.69
N ALA A 115 11.51 5.76 -12.87
CA ALA A 115 10.68 5.20 -11.81
C ALA A 115 10.26 6.26 -10.78
N SER A 116 11.18 7.17 -10.43
CA SER A 116 10.89 8.30 -9.54
C SER A 116 9.85 9.26 -10.15
N ARG A 117 9.90 9.50 -11.47
CA ARG A 117 8.92 10.32 -12.20
C ARG A 117 7.55 9.63 -12.22
N GLU A 118 7.52 8.33 -12.42
CA GLU A 118 6.30 7.52 -12.41
C GLU A 118 5.64 7.47 -11.01
N ALA A 119 6.43 7.33 -9.94
CA ALA A 119 5.96 7.37 -8.56
C ALA A 119 5.37 8.74 -8.16
N GLY A 120 5.78 9.81 -8.85
CA GLY A 120 5.14 11.13 -8.79
C GLY A 120 5.75 12.10 -7.79
N ALA A 121 6.25 13.23 -8.30
CA ALA A 121 6.90 14.28 -7.52
C ALA A 121 6.02 14.87 -6.40
N GLU A 122 4.69 14.95 -6.62
CA GLU A 122 3.75 15.49 -5.63
C GLU A 122 3.70 14.65 -4.34
N HIS A 123 3.84 13.32 -4.44
CA HIS A 123 3.82 12.46 -3.26
C HIS A 123 5.11 12.61 -2.44
N ILE A 124 6.26 12.64 -3.13
CA ILE A 124 7.58 12.85 -2.50
C ILE A 124 7.61 14.22 -1.82
N ASP A 125 7.11 15.26 -2.49
CA ASP A 125 7.06 16.62 -1.96
C ASP A 125 6.26 16.65 -0.65
N ARG A 126 5.01 16.18 -0.66
CA ARG A 126 4.08 16.21 0.48
C ARG A 126 4.54 15.41 1.69
N THR A 127 5.44 14.45 1.51
CA THR A 127 5.90 13.55 2.58
C THR A 127 7.29 13.88 3.10
N THR A 128 8.17 14.42 2.26
CA THR A 128 9.62 14.47 2.54
C THR A 128 10.25 15.85 2.32
N ALA A 129 9.76 16.65 1.37
CA ALA A 129 10.43 17.90 0.99
C ALA A 129 10.20 19.06 1.97
N ALA A 130 11.05 20.07 1.88
CA ALA A 130 10.95 21.32 2.60
C ALA A 130 10.92 22.50 1.63
N GLY A 131 10.13 23.51 1.96
CA GLY A 131 9.93 24.69 1.12
C GLY A 131 9.51 25.90 1.97
N PRO A 132 9.04 26.99 1.33
CA PRO A 132 8.61 28.20 2.03
C PRO A 132 7.32 27.99 2.84
N ALA A 133 6.47 27.03 2.46
CA ALA A 133 5.21 26.79 3.16
C ALA A 133 5.39 25.87 4.38
N ARG A 134 6.24 24.84 4.28
CA ARG A 134 6.49 23.88 5.37
C ARG A 134 7.70 22.98 5.16
N VAL A 135 8.04 22.23 6.21
CA VAL A 135 9.00 21.12 6.22
C VAL A 135 8.24 19.80 6.41
N ASN A 136 8.24 18.92 5.42
CA ASN A 136 7.58 17.62 5.49
C ASN A 136 8.56 16.58 6.04
N ARG A 137 8.16 15.85 7.08
CA ARG A 137 9.02 14.88 7.79
C ARG A 137 8.36 13.52 7.97
N ARG A 138 7.30 13.23 7.21
CA ARG A 138 6.57 11.96 7.32
C ARG A 138 7.41 10.79 6.80
N MET A 139 8.21 11.06 5.77
CA MET A 139 9.16 10.13 5.20
C MET A 139 10.56 10.75 5.17
N PRO A 140 11.61 9.92 5.13
CA PRO A 140 11.62 8.49 5.46
C PRO A 140 11.61 8.20 6.99
N PRO A 141 11.12 7.04 7.46
CA PRO A 141 11.21 6.61 8.86
C PRO A 141 12.55 5.91 9.13
N VAL A 142 13.67 6.56 8.77
CA VAL A 142 15.03 6.02 8.91
C VAL A 142 15.89 6.97 9.73
N TYR A 143 17.00 6.46 10.27
CA TYR A 143 17.99 7.28 10.97
C TYR A 143 19.39 7.11 10.35
N PRO A 144 20.14 8.21 10.12
CA PRO A 144 19.70 9.60 10.26
C PRO A 144 18.62 9.96 9.22
N GLU A 145 17.68 10.81 9.63
CA GLU A 145 16.71 11.40 8.70
C GLU A 145 17.41 12.44 7.80
N PRO A 146 16.88 12.74 6.60
CA PRO A 146 17.34 13.88 5.82
C PRO A 146 17.28 15.17 6.65
N SER A 147 18.36 15.93 6.63
CA SER A 147 18.43 17.27 7.21
C SER A 147 17.44 18.22 6.52
N GLU A 148 17.15 19.36 7.16
CA GLU A 148 16.25 20.33 6.53
C GLU A 148 16.82 20.88 5.22
N ASP A 149 18.13 21.09 5.13
CA ASP A 149 18.78 21.59 3.91
C ASP A 149 18.65 20.59 2.76
N GLU A 150 18.88 19.30 3.01
CA GLU A 150 18.68 18.24 2.01
C GLU A 150 17.22 18.14 1.57
N ARG A 151 16.26 18.36 2.49
CA ARG A 151 14.83 18.41 2.16
C ARG A 151 14.48 19.63 1.31
N ARG A 152 15.17 20.76 1.49
CA ARG A 152 15.01 21.95 0.63
C ARG A 152 15.57 21.72 -0.76
N MET A 153 16.74 21.09 -0.86
CA MET A 153 17.30 20.65 -2.15
C MET A 153 16.35 19.67 -2.86
N LEU A 154 15.73 18.75 -2.10
CA LEU A 154 14.71 17.85 -2.64
C LEU A 154 13.51 18.63 -3.18
N GLY A 155 12.98 19.59 -2.42
CA GLY A 155 11.86 20.44 -2.84
C GLY A 155 12.16 21.21 -4.13
N GLU A 156 13.37 21.76 -4.25
CA GLU A 156 13.85 22.43 -5.46
C GLU A 156 13.90 21.48 -6.66
N TRP A 157 14.60 20.35 -6.52
CA TRP A 157 14.76 19.38 -7.60
C TRP A 157 13.41 18.83 -8.09
N LEU A 158 12.48 18.54 -7.16
CA LEU A 158 11.11 18.14 -7.50
C LEU A 158 10.36 19.24 -8.25
N ALA A 159 10.45 20.50 -7.78
CA ALA A 159 9.79 21.64 -8.42
C ALA A 159 10.35 21.95 -9.82
N CYS A 160 11.60 21.60 -10.09
CA CYS A 160 12.22 21.68 -11.41
C CYS A 160 11.85 20.52 -12.36
N GLY A 161 10.96 19.62 -11.95
CA GLY A 161 10.55 18.48 -12.77
C GLY A 161 11.55 17.31 -12.75
N MET A 162 12.40 17.27 -11.72
CA MET A 162 13.41 16.24 -11.52
C MET A 162 14.33 16.11 -12.74
N PRO A 163 15.06 17.17 -13.12
CA PRO A 163 15.89 17.18 -14.32
C PRO A 163 17.02 16.15 -14.29
#